data_AF-A0A961GC76-F1
#
_entry.id   AF-A0A961GC76-F1
#
_cell.length_a   1.000
_cell.length_b   1.000
_cell.length_c   1.000
_cell.angle_alpha   90.00
_cell.angle_beta   90.00
_cell.angle_gamma   90.00
#
_symmetry.space_group_name_H-M   'P 1'
#
loop_
_entity.id
_entity.type
_entity.pdbx_description
1 polymer ?
#
loop_
_entity_poly.entity_id
_entity_poly.type
_entity_poly.pdbx_seq_one_letter_code
_entity_poly.pdbx_strand_id
1 'polypeptide(L)'
;MASTPAKKAPTTKAPAKKSAAPAPTGQGAPSRRTNSAADERARKAAAQAVRHTATHDDAHQPFQAGLIPAPEPVRFLDEHGVRVTPITDDYTAPSDDAALECYRRMVIGRRFDVQATALTKQGRLAVYPSSRGQEACQVGSVQVLRDDDWFFPTYRDSVALVSRGIDPVEVLTLLRGDQHCGYDPAATFTAPQCTPLSTQLLHAAGVAYGEARQGRDRIALAFIGDGATSEGDFHEALNFAAVFKAPVVFVVQNNGWAISVPLSKQTAAPSLAYKGIGYGVVCEQVDGNDALAVLAVVGKAVDWARAGKGPVLVELHTYRMEAHTNADDATRYRTADEVEEWSHRDPVVRLEAYLRGVNRLDDATIEGFRA
;
A
#
# COMPACT_ATOMS: atom_id res chain seq x y z
N MET A 1 -54.01 -11.48 -23.75
CA MET A 1 -55.46 -11.33 -23.47
C MET A 1 -55.62 -11.46 -21.96
N ALA A 2 -55.64 -10.33 -21.22
CA ALA A 2 -56.82 -9.69 -20.59
C ALA A 2 -57.37 -10.53 -19.39
N SER A 3 -57.61 -10.06 -18.16
CA SER A 3 -57.98 -8.72 -17.66
C SER A 3 -57.85 -8.62 -16.10
N THR A 4 -57.26 -7.52 -15.60
CA THR A 4 -57.68 -6.54 -14.52
C THR A 4 -58.43 -6.96 -13.22
N PRO A 5 -58.63 -6.08 -12.19
CA PRO A 5 -57.76 -5.09 -11.50
C PRO A 5 -57.84 -5.09 -9.94
N ALA A 6 -56.95 -4.35 -9.29
CA ALA A 6 -57.01 -3.95 -7.87
C ALA A 6 -57.80 -2.63 -7.64
N LYS A 7 -58.47 -2.51 -6.48
CA LYS A 7 -59.34 -1.38 -6.06
C LYS A 7 -58.57 -0.26 -5.31
N LYS A 8 -58.96 0.98 -5.58
CA LYS A 8 -58.67 2.23 -4.84
C LYS A 8 -59.57 2.39 -3.61
N ALA A 9 -59.10 3.12 -2.60
CA ALA A 9 -59.92 3.83 -1.60
C ALA A 9 -59.38 5.26 -1.36
N PRO A 10 -60.21 6.26 -0.97
CA PRO A 10 -59.88 7.68 -1.08
C PRO A 10 -59.66 8.42 0.24
N THR A 11 -59.17 9.64 0.05
CA THR A 11 -58.82 10.76 0.93
C THR A 11 -59.95 11.37 1.76
N THR A 12 -59.61 11.98 2.91
CA THR A 12 -60.32 13.15 3.48
C THR A 12 -59.34 14.17 4.10
N LYS A 13 -59.65 15.46 3.87
CA LYS A 13 -58.88 16.69 4.17
C LYS A 13 -59.17 17.27 5.57
N ALA A 14 -58.12 17.85 6.19
CA ALA A 14 -57.94 19.19 6.85
C ALA A 14 -59.04 19.77 7.81
N PRO A 15 -58.78 20.75 8.73
CA PRO A 15 -57.90 21.93 8.55
C PRO A 15 -57.15 22.49 9.80
N ALA A 16 -56.45 23.60 9.54
CA ALA A 16 -55.50 24.37 10.36
C ALA A 16 -56.06 25.19 11.55
N LYS A 17 -55.16 25.62 12.46
CA LYS A 17 -55.20 26.96 13.12
C LYS A 17 -53.88 27.35 13.82
N LYS A 18 -53.64 28.66 13.83
CA LYS A 18 -52.49 29.45 14.33
C LYS A 18 -52.53 29.66 15.87
N SER A 19 -51.37 29.88 16.50
CA SER A 19 -50.95 31.09 17.28
C SER A 19 -49.90 30.73 18.35
N ALA A 20 -48.78 31.46 18.40
CA ALA A 20 -48.42 32.50 19.38
C ALA A 20 -47.56 31.99 20.56
N ALA A 21 -46.39 32.61 20.73
CA ALA A 21 -45.48 32.43 21.86
C ALA A 21 -46.05 33.05 23.16
N PRO A 22 -45.55 32.58 24.32
CA PRO A 22 -44.91 33.51 25.23
C PRO A 22 -43.67 32.95 25.95
N ALA A 23 -42.83 33.85 26.47
CA ALA A 23 -41.89 33.63 27.57
C ALA A 23 -42.26 34.63 28.70
N PRO A 24 -41.65 34.63 29.90
CA PRO A 24 -40.76 33.66 30.57
C PRO A 24 -41.23 33.32 32.02
N THR A 25 -40.53 32.43 32.74
CA THR A 25 -40.17 32.54 34.18
C THR A 25 -39.66 31.20 34.72
N GLY A 26 -38.60 31.21 35.52
CA GLY A 26 -38.10 30.04 36.24
C GLY A 26 -36.62 30.13 36.60
N GLN A 27 -36.32 30.76 37.73
CA GLN A 27 -35.00 30.82 38.35
C GLN A 27 -34.53 29.41 38.76
N GLY A 28 -33.28 29.07 38.43
CA GLY A 28 -32.58 27.88 38.91
C GLY A 28 -31.08 28.16 39.02
N ALA A 29 -30.53 27.93 40.21
CA ALA A 29 -29.16 28.24 40.64
C ALA A 29 -28.04 27.54 39.83
N PRO A 30 -26.80 28.06 39.81
CA PRO A 30 -25.70 27.47 39.05
C PRO A 30 -25.13 26.24 39.76
N SER A 31 -25.19 25.06 39.12
CA SER A 31 -24.48 23.87 39.61
C SER A 31 -22.98 23.99 39.27
N ARG A 32 -22.14 23.97 40.32
CA ARG A 32 -20.68 23.78 40.24
C ARG A 32 -20.36 22.52 39.42
N ARG A 33 -19.70 22.68 38.27
CA ARG A 33 -18.96 21.57 37.61
C ARG A 33 -17.73 21.25 38.47
N THR A 34 -17.68 20.03 38.99
CA THR A 34 -16.48 19.48 39.61
C THR A 34 -15.52 19.04 38.50
N ASN A 35 -14.31 19.60 38.47
CA ASN A 35 -13.23 19.11 37.62
C ASN A 35 -12.89 17.68 38.03
N SER A 36 -13.10 16.71 37.14
CA SER A 36 -12.75 15.32 37.41
C SER A 36 -11.25 15.08 37.12
N ALA A 37 -10.63 14.15 37.85
CA ALA A 37 -9.24 13.75 37.66
C ALA A 37 -8.92 13.25 36.23
N ALA A 38 -9.94 12.92 35.43
CA ALA A 38 -9.81 12.55 34.02
C ALA A 38 -9.42 13.76 33.14
N ASP A 39 -9.95 14.95 33.41
CA ASP A 39 -9.60 16.18 32.68
C ASP A 39 -8.15 16.60 32.95
N GLU A 40 -7.66 16.36 34.17
CA GLU A 40 -6.28 16.68 34.53
C GLU A 40 -5.28 15.70 33.90
N ARG A 41 -5.64 14.41 33.77
CA ARG A 41 -4.86 13.42 33.04
C ARG A 41 -4.80 13.72 31.54
N ALA A 42 -5.93 14.11 30.93
CA ALA A 42 -5.98 14.51 29.52
C ALA A 42 -5.12 15.76 29.26
N ARG A 43 -5.16 16.74 30.15
CA ARG A 43 -4.31 17.95 30.06
C ARG A 43 -2.83 17.65 30.28
N LYS A 44 -2.48 16.74 31.20
CA LYS A 44 -1.09 16.32 31.41
C LYS A 44 -0.56 15.51 30.22
N ALA A 45 -1.36 14.61 29.64
CA ALA A 45 -1.00 13.89 28.40
C ALA A 45 -0.82 14.85 27.22
N ALA A 46 -1.72 15.84 27.06
CA ALA A 46 -1.59 16.87 26.03
C ALA A 46 -0.38 17.80 26.27
N ALA A 47 -0.07 18.14 27.51
CA ALA A 47 1.11 18.96 27.86
C ALA A 47 2.43 18.20 27.69
N GLN A 48 2.41 16.87 27.84
CA GLN A 48 3.58 16.00 27.62
C GLN A 48 3.83 15.75 26.13
N ALA A 49 2.79 15.84 25.29
CA ALA A 49 2.90 15.78 23.83
C ALA A 49 3.50 17.06 23.19
N VAL A 50 3.55 18.18 23.92
CA VAL A 50 3.99 19.49 23.38
C VAL A 50 5.43 19.87 23.79
N ARG A 51 6.15 18.99 24.50
CA ARG A 51 7.57 19.24 24.85
C ARG A 51 8.49 18.18 24.26
N HIS A 52 8.62 18.21 22.93
CA HIS A 52 9.82 17.71 22.27
C HIS A 52 10.63 18.93 21.83
N THR A 53 11.60 19.31 22.65
CA THR A 53 12.63 20.27 22.25
C THR A 53 13.55 19.56 21.27
N ALA A 54 13.48 19.98 20.00
CA ALA A 54 14.33 19.50 18.92
C ALA A 54 15.80 19.50 19.34
N THR A 55 16.42 18.33 19.32
CA THR A 55 17.87 18.17 19.44
C THR A 55 18.51 18.30 18.05
N HIS A 56 19.80 18.64 18.00
CA HIS A 56 20.56 18.82 16.75
C HIS A 56 20.57 17.63 15.77
N ASP A 57 20.03 16.46 16.16
CA ASP A 57 19.78 15.28 15.30
C ASP A 57 18.54 15.39 14.39
N ASP A 58 17.69 16.42 14.53
CA ASP A 58 16.47 16.56 13.73
C ASP A 58 16.69 16.95 12.26
N ALA A 59 17.92 17.26 11.86
CA ALA A 59 18.24 17.70 10.50
C ALA A 59 18.10 16.60 9.42
N HIS A 60 17.89 15.34 9.81
CA HIS A 60 17.75 14.20 8.88
C HIS A 60 16.57 13.25 9.21
N GLN A 61 15.51 13.76 9.86
CA GLN A 61 14.27 12.98 9.95
C GLN A 61 13.66 12.84 8.55
N PRO A 62 13.07 11.70 8.15
CA PRO A 62 12.30 11.61 6.90
C PRO A 62 10.94 12.27 7.07
N PHE A 63 10.26 12.56 5.95
CA PHE A 63 8.96 13.24 5.96
C PHE A 63 9.08 14.65 6.60
N GLN A 64 10.17 15.38 6.31
CA GLN A 64 10.48 16.67 6.95
C GLN A 64 9.42 17.74 6.66
N ALA A 65 8.78 17.64 5.51
CA ALA A 65 7.65 18.49 5.13
C ALA A 65 6.36 18.18 5.93
N GLY A 66 6.39 17.20 6.84
CA GLY A 66 5.27 16.78 7.66
C GLY A 66 4.39 15.76 6.94
N LEU A 67 3.08 15.98 6.92
CA LEU A 67 2.12 15.06 6.31
C LEU A 67 2.10 15.13 4.78
N ILE A 68 2.71 16.16 4.18
CA ILE A 68 2.64 16.42 2.74
C ILE A 68 3.77 15.64 2.05
N PRO A 69 3.45 14.75 1.09
CA PRO A 69 4.47 14.01 0.34
C PRO A 69 5.15 14.92 -0.69
N ALA A 70 6.19 14.41 -1.36
CA ALA A 70 6.82 15.10 -2.46
C ALA A 70 5.80 15.47 -3.57
N PRO A 71 5.97 16.62 -4.25
CA PRO A 71 5.04 17.07 -5.29
C PRO A 71 5.11 16.21 -6.57
N GLU A 72 6.19 15.47 -6.76
CA GLU A 72 6.37 14.47 -7.80
C GLU A 72 6.96 13.19 -7.19
N PRO A 73 6.78 12.02 -7.82
CA PRO A 73 7.31 10.77 -7.29
C PRO A 73 8.83 10.80 -7.07
N VAL A 74 9.27 10.43 -5.88
CA VAL A 74 10.69 10.31 -5.54
C VAL A 74 11.36 9.28 -6.46
N ARG A 75 12.49 9.67 -7.05
CA ARG A 75 13.33 8.82 -7.91
C ARG A 75 14.82 9.14 -7.71
N PHE A 76 15.66 8.13 -7.91
CA PHE A 76 17.12 8.21 -7.95
C PHE A 76 17.70 7.90 -9.33
N LEU A 77 16.94 7.23 -10.19
CA LEU A 77 17.28 6.90 -11.57
C LEU A 77 16.30 7.58 -12.52
N ASP A 78 16.67 7.81 -13.78
CA ASP A 78 15.73 8.02 -14.88
C ASP A 78 15.34 6.68 -15.53
N GLU A 79 14.47 6.69 -16.54
CA GLU A 79 14.01 5.49 -17.27
C GLU A 79 15.15 4.70 -17.93
N HIS A 80 16.31 5.31 -18.15
CA HIS A 80 17.49 4.70 -18.75
C HIS A 80 18.49 4.15 -17.71
N GLY A 81 18.17 4.25 -16.42
CA GLY A 81 19.04 3.79 -15.33
C GLY A 81 20.17 4.76 -15.01
N VAL A 82 20.10 6.01 -15.46
CA VAL A 82 21.08 7.05 -15.13
C VAL A 82 20.67 7.75 -13.84
N ARG A 83 21.63 8.04 -12.95
CA ARG A 83 21.33 8.74 -11.70
C ARG A 83 20.80 10.15 -11.95
N VAL A 84 19.76 10.51 -11.21
CA VAL A 84 19.18 11.86 -11.18
C VAL A 84 19.26 12.43 -9.76
N THR A 85 19.21 13.76 -9.64
CA THR A 85 19.04 14.42 -8.35
C THR A 85 17.62 14.16 -7.85
N PRO A 86 17.44 13.57 -6.65
CA PRO A 86 16.12 13.41 -6.06
C PRO A 86 15.43 14.74 -5.84
N ILE A 87 14.09 14.75 -5.86
CA ILE A 87 13.29 15.96 -5.63
C ILE A 87 13.33 16.43 -4.16
N THR A 88 13.82 15.58 -3.25
CA THR A 88 13.91 15.82 -1.81
C THR A 88 15.18 15.19 -1.24
N ASP A 89 15.73 15.79 -0.19
CA ASP A 89 16.92 15.31 0.53
C ASP A 89 16.56 14.35 1.70
N ASP A 90 15.27 14.02 1.86
CA ASP A 90 14.76 13.15 2.94
C ASP A 90 15.28 11.71 2.86
N TYR A 91 15.76 11.29 1.68
CA TYR A 91 16.15 9.91 1.39
C TYR A 91 17.55 9.84 0.80
N THR A 92 18.29 8.79 1.19
CA THR A 92 19.61 8.48 0.63
C THR A 92 19.51 7.25 -0.25
N ALA A 93 20.22 7.27 -1.39
CA ALA A 93 20.28 6.13 -2.28
C ALA A 93 20.82 4.89 -1.53
N PRO A 94 20.23 3.70 -1.74
CA PRO A 94 20.72 2.48 -1.11
C PRO A 94 22.10 2.09 -1.66
N SER A 95 22.78 1.17 -0.98
CA SER A 95 24.05 0.65 -1.44
C SER A 95 23.89 -0.16 -2.73
N ASP A 96 24.96 -0.21 -3.53
CA ASP A 96 24.97 -1.03 -4.75
C ASP A 96 24.78 -2.53 -4.44
N ASP A 97 25.18 -2.99 -3.25
CA ASP A 97 24.95 -4.38 -2.82
C ASP A 97 23.47 -4.67 -2.62
N ALA A 98 22.75 -3.74 -1.98
CA ALA A 98 21.29 -3.83 -1.82
C ALA A 98 20.58 -3.75 -3.18
N ALA A 99 21.07 -2.89 -4.08
CA ALA A 99 20.58 -2.79 -5.45
C ALA A 99 20.80 -4.10 -6.24
N LEU A 100 21.98 -4.71 -6.13
CA LEU A 100 22.30 -5.97 -6.81
C LEU A 100 21.43 -7.13 -6.31
N GLU A 101 21.20 -7.22 -4.99
CA GLU A 101 20.29 -8.23 -4.42
C GLU A 101 18.83 -8.01 -4.88
N CYS A 102 18.40 -6.75 -4.96
CA CYS A 102 17.07 -6.40 -5.49
C CYS A 102 16.94 -6.83 -6.95
N TYR A 103 17.95 -6.53 -7.77
CA TYR A 103 18.01 -6.98 -9.16
C TYR A 103 17.90 -8.50 -9.28
N ARG A 104 18.70 -9.25 -8.51
CA ARG A 104 18.67 -10.72 -8.50
C ARG A 104 17.27 -11.24 -8.21
N ARG A 105 16.62 -10.74 -7.16
CA ARG A 105 15.27 -11.14 -6.76
C ARG A 105 14.22 -10.76 -7.80
N MET A 106 14.33 -9.60 -8.45
CA MET A 106 13.43 -9.22 -9.54
C MET A 106 13.58 -10.12 -10.77
N VAL A 107 14.80 -10.52 -11.13
CA VAL A 107 15.04 -11.46 -12.25
C VAL A 107 14.41 -12.83 -11.97
N ILE A 108 14.61 -13.36 -10.77
CA ILE A 108 13.99 -14.63 -10.33
C ILE A 108 12.46 -14.50 -10.31
N GLY A 109 11.94 -13.40 -9.74
CA GLY A 109 10.52 -13.10 -9.70
C GLY A 109 9.88 -13.03 -11.09
N ARG A 110 10.53 -12.34 -12.04
CA ARG A 110 10.10 -12.28 -13.45
C ARG A 110 10.06 -13.67 -14.09
N ARG A 111 11.07 -14.51 -13.82
CA ARG A 111 11.09 -15.89 -14.33
C ARG A 111 9.93 -16.71 -13.75
N PHE A 112 9.69 -16.62 -12.46
CA PHE A 112 8.54 -17.24 -11.80
C PHE A 112 7.21 -16.78 -12.44
N ASP A 113 7.03 -15.47 -12.62
CA ASP A 113 5.79 -14.89 -13.18
C ASP A 113 5.49 -15.38 -14.61
N VAL A 114 6.53 -15.47 -15.45
CA VAL A 114 6.43 -16.05 -16.80
C VAL A 114 6.04 -17.53 -16.75
N GLN A 115 6.62 -18.32 -15.83
CA GLN A 115 6.28 -19.73 -15.69
C GLN A 115 4.85 -19.92 -15.17
N ALA A 116 4.43 -19.16 -14.17
CA ALA A 116 3.07 -19.21 -13.65
C ALA A 116 2.03 -18.83 -14.74
N THR A 117 2.34 -17.83 -15.56
CA THR A 117 1.53 -17.49 -16.73
C THR A 117 1.46 -18.66 -17.73
N ALA A 118 2.57 -19.35 -18.00
CA ALA A 118 2.56 -20.54 -18.85
C ALA A 118 1.70 -21.68 -18.25
N LEU A 119 1.71 -21.85 -16.93
CA LEU A 119 0.89 -22.86 -16.23
C LEU A 119 -0.62 -22.60 -16.39
N THR A 120 -1.07 -21.34 -16.43
CA THR A 120 -2.49 -21.05 -16.72
C THR A 120 -2.89 -21.50 -18.12
N LYS A 121 -2.03 -21.29 -19.12
CA LYS A 121 -2.26 -21.72 -20.52
C LYS A 121 -2.33 -23.25 -20.64
N GLN A 122 -1.69 -23.97 -19.72
CA GLN A 122 -1.72 -25.43 -19.63
C GLN A 122 -2.90 -25.96 -18.78
N GLY A 123 -3.74 -25.08 -18.22
CA GLY A 123 -4.83 -25.46 -17.32
C GLY A 123 -4.36 -25.96 -15.95
N ARG A 124 -3.12 -25.68 -15.55
CA ARG A 124 -2.54 -26.09 -14.26
C ARG A 124 -2.79 -25.10 -13.12
N LEU A 125 -3.19 -23.87 -13.46
CA LEU A 125 -3.65 -22.85 -12.53
C LEU A 125 -5.02 -22.35 -12.99
N ALA A 126 -5.93 -22.14 -12.04
CA ALA A 126 -7.27 -21.64 -12.35
C ALA A 126 -7.22 -20.16 -12.75
N VAL A 127 -6.46 -19.36 -12.00
CA VAL A 127 -6.27 -17.93 -12.26
C VAL A 127 -4.84 -17.53 -11.90
N TYR A 128 -4.22 -16.65 -12.67
CA TYR A 128 -2.94 -16.04 -12.32
C TYR A 128 -2.93 -14.53 -12.63
N PRO A 129 -2.86 -13.67 -11.60
CA PRO A 129 -2.69 -12.23 -11.73
C PRO A 129 -1.20 -11.88 -11.86
N SER A 130 -0.68 -11.83 -13.08
CA SER A 130 0.72 -11.44 -13.32
C SER A 130 1.06 -10.07 -12.73
N SER A 131 2.26 -9.94 -12.18
CA SER A 131 2.82 -8.68 -11.69
C SER A 131 3.89 -8.09 -12.62
N ARG A 132 3.90 -8.48 -13.90
CA ARG A 132 4.84 -7.98 -14.91
C ARG A 132 4.82 -6.45 -14.97
N GLY A 133 5.97 -5.84 -14.69
CA GLY A 133 6.15 -4.38 -14.65
C GLY A 133 6.09 -3.78 -13.23
N GLN A 134 5.69 -4.57 -12.22
CA GLN A 134 5.60 -4.15 -10.81
C GLN A 134 6.68 -4.81 -9.92
N GLU A 135 7.74 -5.36 -10.51
CA GLU A 135 8.73 -6.16 -9.77
C GLU A 135 9.47 -5.33 -8.72
N ALA A 136 9.85 -4.09 -9.04
CA ALA A 136 10.52 -3.20 -8.09
C ALA A 136 9.61 -2.88 -6.90
N CYS A 137 8.32 -2.63 -7.13
CA CYS A 137 7.35 -2.43 -6.05
C CYS A 137 7.31 -3.61 -5.09
N GLN A 138 7.19 -4.83 -5.62
CA GLN A 138 7.07 -6.04 -4.81
C GLN A 138 8.38 -6.38 -4.11
N VAL A 139 9.46 -6.54 -4.88
CA VAL A 139 10.76 -6.99 -4.38
C VAL A 139 11.41 -5.95 -3.48
N GLY A 140 11.45 -4.68 -3.90
CA GLY A 140 12.06 -3.62 -3.12
C GLY A 140 11.40 -3.43 -1.76
N SER A 141 10.06 -3.50 -1.72
CA SER A 141 9.32 -3.32 -0.46
C SER A 141 9.51 -4.46 0.53
N VAL A 142 9.61 -5.72 0.07
CA VAL A 142 9.82 -6.85 0.98
C VAL A 142 11.29 -7.10 1.33
N GLN A 143 12.23 -6.61 0.52
CA GLN A 143 13.66 -6.76 0.79
C GLN A 143 14.11 -5.97 2.03
N VAL A 144 13.42 -4.87 2.37
CA VAL A 144 13.75 -4.04 3.54
C VAL A 144 13.14 -4.56 4.85
N LEU A 145 12.34 -5.63 4.79
CA LEU A 145 11.75 -6.26 5.96
C LEU A 145 12.76 -7.20 6.64
N ARG A 146 12.65 -7.32 7.97
CA ARG A 146 13.27 -8.41 8.72
C ARG A 146 12.46 -9.69 8.51
N ASP A 147 13.11 -10.83 8.71
CA ASP A 147 12.48 -12.15 8.55
C ASP A 147 11.23 -12.32 9.44
N ASP A 148 11.18 -11.64 10.59
CA ASP A 148 10.08 -11.69 11.55
C ASP A 148 9.12 -10.50 11.50
N ASP A 149 9.25 -9.62 10.49
CA ASP A 149 8.22 -8.62 10.20
C ASP A 149 7.09 -9.23 9.39
N TRP A 150 5.87 -8.85 9.75
CA TRP A 150 4.67 -9.34 9.11
C TRP A 150 4.48 -8.74 7.71
N PHE A 151 4.12 -9.57 6.74
CA PHE A 151 3.73 -9.14 5.40
C PHE A 151 2.30 -9.53 5.06
N PHE A 152 1.52 -8.59 4.53
CA PHE A 152 0.12 -8.77 4.15
C PHE A 152 -0.06 -8.55 2.64
N PRO A 153 -0.01 -9.64 1.84
CA PRO A 153 -0.14 -9.58 0.39
C PRO A 153 -1.59 -9.43 -0.09
N THR A 154 -1.73 -8.92 -1.31
CA THR A 154 -2.90 -9.09 -2.18
C THR A 154 -2.78 -10.37 -3.02
N TYR A 155 -3.81 -10.68 -3.79
CA TYR A 155 -3.78 -11.77 -4.77
C TYR A 155 -2.70 -11.62 -5.86
N ARG A 156 -2.18 -10.41 -6.14
CA ARG A 156 -1.16 -10.16 -7.21
C ARG A 156 0.28 -10.33 -6.73
N ASP A 157 0.49 -10.53 -5.44
CA ASP A 157 1.82 -10.33 -4.83
C ASP A 157 2.70 -11.59 -4.78
N SER A 158 2.52 -12.49 -5.75
CA SER A 158 3.26 -13.76 -5.82
C SER A 158 4.77 -13.56 -5.94
N VAL A 159 5.23 -12.52 -6.65
CA VAL A 159 6.67 -12.20 -6.76
C VAL A 159 7.24 -11.73 -5.41
N ALA A 160 6.48 -10.97 -4.63
CA ALA A 160 6.85 -10.58 -3.27
C ALA A 160 7.00 -11.80 -2.35
N LEU A 161 6.09 -12.78 -2.44
CA LEU A 161 6.12 -14.00 -1.64
C LEU A 161 7.33 -14.88 -1.96
N VAL A 162 7.63 -15.07 -3.23
CA VAL A 162 8.84 -15.79 -3.67
C VAL A 162 10.10 -15.04 -3.23
N SER A 163 10.10 -13.70 -3.30
CA SER A 163 11.20 -12.84 -2.82
C SER A 163 11.43 -12.95 -1.31
N ARG A 164 10.38 -13.28 -0.53
CA ARG A 164 10.46 -13.62 0.91
C ARG A 164 10.89 -15.06 1.18
N GLY A 165 11.22 -15.84 0.15
CA GLY A 165 11.71 -17.21 0.29
C GLY A 165 10.63 -18.28 0.50
N ILE A 166 9.35 -17.94 0.29
CA ILE A 166 8.27 -18.93 0.31
C ILE A 166 8.38 -19.82 -0.93
N ASP A 167 8.14 -21.12 -0.77
CA ASP A 167 8.23 -22.08 -1.87
C ASP A 167 7.30 -21.67 -3.04
N PRO A 168 7.81 -21.54 -4.28
CA PRO A 168 7.00 -21.14 -5.43
C PRO A 168 5.75 -22.00 -5.66
N VAL A 169 5.77 -23.29 -5.32
CA VAL A 169 4.61 -24.18 -5.43
C VAL A 169 3.57 -23.85 -4.35
N GLU A 170 4.01 -23.54 -3.13
CA GLU A 170 3.12 -23.10 -2.05
C GLU A 170 2.44 -21.79 -2.40
N VAL A 171 3.18 -20.81 -2.94
CA VAL A 171 2.64 -19.52 -3.42
C VAL A 171 1.51 -19.72 -4.45
N LEU A 172 1.64 -20.72 -5.33
CA LEU A 172 0.64 -20.98 -6.36
C LEU A 172 -0.61 -21.73 -5.85
N THR A 173 -0.68 -22.14 -4.59
CA THR A 173 -1.76 -22.99 -4.06
C THR A 173 -3.14 -22.35 -4.14
N LEU A 174 -3.25 -21.06 -3.73
CA LEU A 174 -4.50 -20.31 -3.84
C LEU A 174 -4.93 -20.17 -5.31
N LEU A 175 -3.97 -19.87 -6.16
CA LEU A 175 -4.15 -19.60 -7.59
C LEU A 175 -4.48 -20.86 -8.40
N ARG A 176 -4.07 -22.03 -7.90
CA ARG A 176 -4.51 -23.35 -8.39
C ARG A 176 -5.96 -23.63 -8.03
N GLY A 177 -6.46 -23.09 -6.92
CA GLY A 177 -7.82 -23.30 -6.42
C GLY A 177 -7.94 -24.46 -5.43
N ASP A 178 -6.84 -24.91 -4.83
CA ASP A 178 -6.83 -26.07 -3.94
C ASP A 178 -7.14 -25.69 -2.49
N GLN A 179 -6.43 -24.70 -1.95
CA GLN A 179 -6.55 -24.22 -0.58
C GLN A 179 -6.37 -22.71 -0.53
N HIS A 180 -6.90 -22.08 0.52
CA HIS A 180 -6.82 -20.62 0.70
C HIS A 180 -5.39 -20.11 1.02
N CYS A 181 -4.50 -20.98 1.48
CA CYS A 181 -3.10 -20.67 1.75
C CYS A 181 -2.26 -21.94 1.54
N GLY A 182 -1.12 -21.83 0.87
CA GLY A 182 -0.22 -22.97 0.62
C GLY A 182 0.94 -23.08 1.60
N TYR A 183 1.14 -22.09 2.45
CA TYR A 183 2.25 -21.98 3.40
C TYR A 183 1.71 -21.72 4.81
N ASP A 184 2.54 -21.93 5.84
CA ASP A 184 2.22 -21.56 7.22
C ASP A 184 2.46 -20.04 7.46
N PRO A 185 1.40 -19.24 7.71
CA PRO A 185 1.55 -17.81 7.92
C PRO A 185 2.36 -17.43 9.15
N ALA A 186 2.30 -18.26 10.21
CA ALA A 186 3.01 -17.98 11.46
C ALA A 186 4.50 -18.30 11.34
N ALA A 187 4.85 -19.33 10.55
CA ALA A 187 6.26 -19.68 10.30
C ALA A 187 6.95 -18.68 9.36
N THR A 188 6.21 -18.13 8.39
CA THR A 188 6.75 -17.23 7.35
C THR A 188 6.54 -15.74 7.64
N PHE A 189 5.88 -15.41 8.76
CA PHE A 189 5.44 -14.04 9.09
C PHE A 189 4.72 -13.37 7.92
N THR A 190 3.91 -14.13 7.19
CA THR A 190 3.27 -13.67 5.98
C THR A 190 1.82 -14.13 5.99
N ALA A 191 0.88 -13.19 5.95
CA ALA A 191 -0.54 -13.52 5.89
C ALA A 191 -0.88 -14.24 4.57
N PRO A 192 -1.96 -15.03 4.52
CA PRO A 192 -2.46 -15.59 3.26
C PRO A 192 -2.72 -14.50 2.21
N GLN A 193 -2.52 -14.82 0.93
CA GLN A 193 -2.92 -13.96 -0.18
C GLN A 193 -4.40 -13.59 -0.07
N CYS A 194 -4.69 -12.29 -0.14
CA CYS A 194 -6.03 -11.77 0.05
C CYS A 194 -6.72 -11.43 -1.28
N THR A 195 -7.87 -12.07 -1.54
CA THR A 195 -8.73 -11.77 -2.70
C THR A 195 -9.75 -10.66 -2.43
N PRO A 196 -10.48 -10.63 -1.29
CA PRO A 196 -11.36 -9.52 -0.96
C PRO A 196 -10.56 -8.23 -0.74
N LEU A 197 -10.83 -7.21 -1.56
CA LEU A 197 -10.03 -5.99 -1.58
C LEU A 197 -10.01 -5.30 -0.20
N SER A 198 -8.83 -4.80 0.17
CA SER A 198 -8.55 -3.98 1.37
C SER A 198 -8.72 -4.65 2.73
N THR A 199 -9.42 -5.78 2.84
CA THR A 199 -9.66 -6.47 4.12
C THR A 199 -8.37 -6.83 4.87
N GLN A 200 -7.29 -7.16 4.15
CA GLN A 200 -5.97 -7.45 4.73
C GLN A 200 -5.35 -6.27 5.47
N LEU A 201 -5.75 -5.03 5.18
CA LEU A 201 -5.16 -3.84 5.79
C LEU A 201 -5.55 -3.69 7.27
N LEU A 202 -6.80 -3.98 7.62
CA LEU A 202 -7.26 -3.98 9.01
C LEU A 202 -6.57 -5.09 9.82
N HIS A 203 -6.38 -6.25 9.20
CA HIS A 203 -5.62 -7.34 9.80
C HIS A 203 -4.15 -6.94 10.04
N ALA A 204 -3.51 -6.28 9.07
CA ALA A 204 -2.15 -5.78 9.21
C ALA A 204 -2.01 -4.77 10.37
N ALA A 205 -2.92 -3.78 10.43
CA ALA A 205 -2.93 -2.80 11.50
C ALA A 205 -3.16 -3.44 12.88
N GLY A 206 -4.08 -4.41 12.97
CA GLY A 206 -4.38 -5.14 14.19
C GLY A 206 -3.21 -6.01 14.68
N VAL A 207 -2.56 -6.75 13.77
CA VAL A 207 -1.40 -7.59 14.09
C VAL A 207 -0.22 -6.73 14.53
N ALA A 208 0.11 -5.68 13.78
CA ALA A 208 1.18 -4.74 14.15
C ALA A 208 0.93 -4.11 15.53
N TYR A 209 -0.31 -3.66 15.80
CA TYR A 209 -0.68 -3.14 17.10
C TYR A 209 -0.57 -4.18 18.23
N GLY A 210 -0.94 -5.43 17.94
CA GLY A 210 -0.81 -6.57 18.86
C GLY A 210 0.65 -6.87 19.23
N GLU A 211 1.53 -6.97 18.23
CA GLU A 211 2.97 -7.18 18.42
C GLU A 211 3.59 -6.08 19.29
N ALA A 212 3.29 -4.81 18.98
CA ALA A 212 3.75 -3.66 19.76
C ALA A 212 3.27 -3.71 21.22
N ARG A 213 2.00 -4.07 21.48
CA ARG A 213 1.45 -4.23 22.84
C ARG A 213 2.11 -5.35 23.63
N GLN A 214 2.66 -6.34 22.93
CA GLN A 214 3.39 -7.44 23.54
C GLN A 214 4.88 -7.12 23.71
N GLY A 215 5.30 -5.89 23.40
CA GLY A 215 6.69 -5.46 23.50
C GLY A 215 7.61 -6.08 22.46
N ARG A 216 7.06 -6.60 21.35
CA ARG A 216 7.83 -7.19 20.26
C ARG A 216 8.16 -6.11 19.23
N ASP A 217 9.42 -6.04 18.82
CA ASP A 217 9.95 -5.05 17.86
C ASP A 217 9.68 -5.47 16.40
N ARG A 218 8.40 -5.72 16.08
CA ARG A 218 7.94 -6.19 14.77
C ARG A 218 6.95 -5.21 14.15
N ILE A 219 7.04 -5.05 12.84
CA ILE A 219 6.11 -4.20 12.08
C ILE A 219 5.23 -5.07 11.16
N ALA A 220 4.22 -4.45 10.55
CA ALA A 220 3.53 -5.03 9.41
C ALA A 220 3.72 -4.18 8.15
N LEU A 221 3.94 -4.80 6.99
CA LEU A 221 3.84 -4.15 5.69
C LEU A 221 2.67 -4.77 4.93
N ALA A 222 1.78 -3.94 4.39
CA ALA A 222 0.58 -4.40 3.71
C ALA A 222 0.47 -3.77 2.31
N PHE A 223 0.33 -4.61 1.30
CA PHE A 223 0.10 -4.15 -0.06
C PHE A 223 -1.38 -3.88 -0.34
N ILE A 224 -1.62 -2.94 -1.23
CA ILE A 224 -2.94 -2.62 -1.78
C ILE A 224 -2.80 -2.09 -3.21
N GLY A 225 -3.76 -2.37 -4.09
CA GLY A 225 -3.81 -1.76 -5.43
C GLY A 225 -4.55 -0.42 -5.45
N ASP A 226 -4.37 0.37 -6.50
CA ASP A 226 -5.04 1.67 -6.67
C ASP A 226 -6.57 1.60 -6.47
N GLY A 227 -7.23 0.62 -7.09
CA GLY A 227 -8.67 0.50 -6.97
C GLY A 227 -9.19 0.14 -5.58
N ALA A 228 -8.40 -0.62 -4.83
CA ALA A 228 -8.77 -1.02 -3.48
C ALA A 228 -8.73 0.17 -2.50
N THR A 229 -8.05 1.28 -2.85
CA THR A 229 -8.08 2.52 -2.04
C THR A 229 -9.44 3.23 -2.02
N SER A 230 -10.42 2.74 -2.78
CA SER A 230 -11.82 3.17 -2.76
C SER A 230 -12.70 2.37 -1.79
N GLU A 231 -12.19 1.27 -1.22
CA GLU A 231 -12.92 0.45 -0.25
C GLU A 231 -12.96 1.11 1.13
N GLY A 232 -14.06 0.91 1.88
CA GLY A 232 -14.20 1.39 3.25
C GLY A 232 -13.08 0.90 4.18
N ASP A 233 -12.70 -0.37 4.05
CA ASP A 233 -11.67 -1.00 4.88
C ASP A 233 -10.30 -0.31 4.77
N PHE A 234 -9.97 0.29 3.62
CA PHE A 234 -8.75 1.09 3.48
C PHE A 234 -8.77 2.32 4.40
N HIS A 235 -9.90 3.03 4.40
CA HIS A 235 -10.10 4.21 5.24
C HIS A 235 -10.12 3.86 6.73
N GLU A 236 -10.77 2.75 7.09
CA GLU A 236 -10.81 2.26 8.47
C GLU A 236 -9.43 1.83 8.97
N ALA A 237 -8.65 1.12 8.13
CA ALA A 237 -7.29 0.71 8.48
C ALA A 237 -6.35 1.90 8.74
N LEU A 238 -6.38 2.91 7.87
CA LEU A 238 -5.58 4.12 8.07
C LEU A 238 -5.95 4.83 9.37
N ASN A 239 -7.25 5.05 9.60
CA ASN A 239 -7.72 5.73 10.80
C ASN A 239 -7.36 4.95 12.07
N PHE A 240 -7.60 3.64 12.08
CA PHE A 240 -7.25 2.78 13.22
C PHE A 240 -5.75 2.83 13.49
N ALA A 241 -4.92 2.61 12.48
CA ALA A 241 -3.47 2.62 12.63
C ALA A 241 -2.95 3.97 13.13
N ALA A 242 -3.51 5.09 12.65
CA ALA A 242 -3.13 6.42 13.08
C ALA A 242 -3.45 6.66 14.56
N VAL A 243 -4.69 6.39 14.98
CA VAL A 243 -5.15 6.58 16.36
C VAL A 243 -4.33 5.74 17.35
N PHE A 244 -4.04 4.50 16.98
CA PHE A 244 -3.32 3.57 17.85
C PHE A 244 -1.79 3.60 17.66
N LYS A 245 -1.28 4.44 16.76
CA LYS A 245 0.13 4.48 16.34
C LYS A 245 0.66 3.07 16.03
N ALA A 246 -0.13 2.26 15.32
CA ALA A 246 0.26 0.91 14.97
C ALA A 246 1.51 0.96 14.06
N PRO A 247 2.53 0.12 14.27
CA PRO A 247 3.74 0.10 13.45
C PRO A 247 3.47 -0.64 12.13
N VAL A 248 2.75 0.02 11.22
CA VAL A 248 2.33 -0.56 9.93
C VAL A 248 2.67 0.37 8.76
N VAL A 249 3.22 -0.20 7.69
CA VAL A 249 3.45 0.49 6.42
C VAL A 249 2.44 -0.01 5.40
N PHE A 250 1.60 0.90 4.90
CA PHE A 250 0.66 0.63 3.82
C PHE A 250 1.31 1.02 2.51
N VAL A 251 1.42 0.08 1.57
CA VAL A 251 2.07 0.33 0.27
C VAL A 251 1.06 0.14 -0.85
N VAL A 252 0.73 1.25 -1.51
CA VAL A 252 -0.18 1.30 -2.66
C VAL A 252 0.63 1.03 -3.93
N GLN A 253 0.35 -0.07 -4.61
CA GLN A 253 0.85 -0.37 -5.94
C GLN A 253 -0.12 0.25 -6.97
N ASN A 254 0.14 1.49 -7.35
CA ASN A 254 -0.69 2.22 -8.30
C ASN A 254 -0.27 1.88 -9.73
N ASN A 255 -0.98 0.96 -10.37
CA ASN A 255 -0.72 0.58 -11.77
C ASN A 255 -1.63 1.29 -12.78
N GLY A 256 -2.40 2.29 -12.31
CA GLY A 256 -3.33 3.08 -13.10
C GLY A 256 -4.68 2.43 -13.39
N TRP A 257 -4.89 1.16 -13.05
CA TRP A 257 -6.04 0.38 -13.51
C TRP A 257 -6.60 -0.62 -12.48
N ALA A 258 -7.84 -0.37 -12.06
CA ALA A 258 -8.66 -1.34 -11.33
C ALA A 258 -9.47 -2.21 -12.31
N ILE A 259 -8.89 -3.35 -12.69
CA ILE A 259 -9.36 -4.19 -13.81
C ILE A 259 -9.36 -3.35 -15.11
N SER A 260 -10.52 -2.76 -15.44
CA SER A 260 -10.78 -1.92 -16.61
C SER A 260 -11.14 -0.47 -16.25
N VAL A 261 -11.19 -0.13 -14.96
CA VAL A 261 -11.51 1.22 -14.50
C VAL A 261 -10.20 2.01 -14.35
N PRO A 262 -9.99 3.07 -15.14
CA PRO A 262 -8.79 3.90 -15.03
C PRO A 262 -8.82 4.71 -13.73
N LEU A 263 -7.64 5.07 -13.23
CA LEU A 263 -7.48 5.86 -11.99
C LEU A 263 -8.33 7.15 -11.98
N SER A 264 -8.48 7.82 -13.12
CA SER A 264 -9.29 9.04 -13.28
C SER A 264 -10.79 8.84 -12.99
N LYS A 265 -11.28 7.59 -13.05
CA LYS A 265 -12.64 7.20 -12.64
C LYS A 265 -12.68 6.55 -11.26
N GLN A 266 -11.53 6.31 -10.64
CA GLN A 266 -11.41 5.68 -9.34
C GLN A 266 -11.48 6.71 -8.21
N THR A 267 -10.76 7.83 -8.36
CA THR A 267 -10.70 8.86 -7.33
C THR A 267 -10.40 10.24 -7.92
N ALA A 268 -10.82 11.29 -7.21
CA ALA A 268 -10.52 12.68 -7.56
C ALA A 268 -9.23 13.19 -6.90
N ALA A 269 -8.60 12.41 -6.01
CA ALA A 269 -7.34 12.78 -5.37
C ALA A 269 -6.23 12.84 -6.44
N PRO A 270 -5.40 13.89 -6.49
CA PRO A 270 -4.27 13.97 -7.42
C PRO A 270 -3.24 12.86 -7.24
N SER A 271 -3.15 12.30 -6.04
CA SER A 271 -2.33 11.16 -5.66
C SER A 271 -3.05 10.34 -4.60
N LEU A 272 -2.77 9.03 -4.57
CA LEU A 272 -3.28 8.13 -3.53
C LEU A 272 -2.55 8.33 -2.19
N ALA A 273 -1.28 8.75 -2.18
CA ALA A 273 -0.56 9.13 -0.97
C ALA A 273 -1.29 10.24 -0.19
N TYR A 274 -1.91 11.21 -0.88
CA TYR A 274 -2.63 12.32 -0.23
C TYR A 274 -3.76 11.86 0.69
N LYS A 275 -4.28 10.63 0.50
CA LYS A 275 -5.30 10.06 1.37
C LYS A 275 -4.79 9.88 2.81
N GLY A 276 -3.48 9.72 3.02
CA GLY A 276 -2.86 9.64 4.35
C GLY A 276 -3.04 10.91 5.19
N ILE A 277 -3.00 12.08 4.54
CA ILE A 277 -3.10 13.40 5.18
C ILE A 277 -4.38 13.53 6.00
N GLY A 278 -5.51 13.06 5.45
CA GLY A 278 -6.82 13.13 6.11
C GLY A 278 -6.90 12.35 7.42
N TYR A 279 -5.99 11.40 7.64
CA TYR A 279 -5.90 10.58 8.85
C TYR A 279 -4.71 10.94 9.74
N GLY A 280 -3.93 11.97 9.38
CA GLY A 280 -2.69 12.31 10.08
C GLY A 280 -1.59 11.26 9.91
N VAL A 281 -1.62 10.50 8.81
CA VAL A 281 -0.61 9.50 8.44
C VAL A 281 0.40 10.15 7.51
N VAL A 282 1.69 10.06 7.85
CA VAL A 282 2.76 10.51 6.94
C VAL A 282 2.71 9.67 5.67
N CYS A 283 2.97 10.31 4.54
CA CYS A 283 2.83 9.65 3.26
C CYS A 283 3.90 10.10 2.27
N GLU A 284 4.14 9.28 1.25
CA GLU A 284 5.11 9.57 0.19
C GLU A 284 4.66 9.01 -1.15
N GLN A 285 5.08 9.65 -2.24
CA GLN A 285 4.95 9.14 -3.61
C GLN A 285 6.32 8.76 -4.17
N VAL A 286 6.40 7.63 -4.86
CA VAL A 286 7.66 7.06 -5.36
C VAL A 286 7.46 6.56 -6.78
N ASP A 287 8.47 6.75 -7.63
CA ASP A 287 8.55 6.03 -8.89
C ASP A 287 8.72 4.53 -8.58
N GLY A 288 7.63 3.77 -8.70
CA GLY A 288 7.57 2.35 -8.37
C GLY A 288 8.39 1.47 -9.31
N ASN A 289 8.83 2.00 -10.45
CA ASN A 289 9.74 1.31 -11.36
C ASN A 289 11.21 1.68 -11.11
N ASP A 290 11.50 2.57 -10.16
CA ASP A 290 12.84 2.84 -9.66
C ASP A 290 13.10 2.05 -8.38
N ALA A 291 13.78 0.90 -8.51
CA ALA A 291 14.09 0.04 -7.38
C ALA A 291 14.94 0.72 -6.29
N LEU A 292 15.80 1.69 -6.63
CA LEU A 292 16.57 2.42 -5.62
C LEU A 292 15.66 3.31 -4.78
N ALA A 293 14.68 3.96 -5.42
CA ALA A 293 13.70 4.80 -4.75
C ALA A 293 12.77 3.98 -3.86
N VAL A 294 12.27 2.82 -4.36
CA VAL A 294 11.45 1.90 -3.57
C VAL A 294 12.21 1.44 -2.32
N LEU A 295 13.45 0.96 -2.47
CA LEU A 295 14.28 0.52 -1.34
C LEU A 295 14.50 1.63 -0.31
N ALA A 296 14.84 2.84 -0.77
CA ALA A 296 15.11 3.97 0.12
C ALA A 296 13.86 4.42 0.89
N VAL A 297 12.76 4.66 0.19
CA VAL A 297 11.55 5.23 0.79
C VAL A 297 10.82 4.19 1.66
N VAL A 298 10.63 2.97 1.16
CA VAL A 298 9.96 1.92 1.93
C VAL A 298 10.82 1.48 3.12
N GLY A 299 12.14 1.37 2.96
CA GLY A 299 13.05 1.09 4.08
C GLY A 299 12.95 2.14 5.17
N LYS A 300 12.90 3.42 4.78
CA LYS A 300 12.71 4.52 5.73
C LYS A 300 11.33 4.52 6.40
N ALA A 301 10.28 4.12 5.67
CA ALA A 301 8.95 3.94 6.23
C ALA A 301 8.90 2.79 7.26
N VAL A 302 9.63 1.69 6.99
CA VAL A 302 9.79 0.57 7.93
C VAL A 302 10.51 1.03 9.20
N ASP A 303 11.60 1.78 9.07
CA ASP A 303 12.32 2.35 10.22
C ASP A 303 11.44 3.30 11.04
N TRP A 304 10.63 4.13 10.37
CA TRP A 304 9.67 5.04 11.01
C TRP A 304 8.62 4.27 11.84
N ALA A 305 7.97 3.29 11.21
CA ALA A 305 6.96 2.47 11.86
C ALA A 305 7.55 1.72 13.06
N ARG A 306 8.74 1.13 12.89
CA ARG A 306 9.44 0.39 13.94
C ARG A 306 9.85 1.28 15.12
N ALA A 307 10.26 2.52 14.86
CA ALA A 307 10.55 3.51 15.90
C ALA A 307 9.29 3.97 16.68
N GLY A 308 8.11 3.40 16.41
CA GLY A 308 6.87 3.73 17.11
C GLY A 308 6.31 5.11 16.72
N LYS A 309 6.75 5.66 15.58
CA LYS A 309 6.29 6.96 15.09
C LYS A 309 4.93 6.89 14.39
N GLY A 310 4.33 5.69 14.33
CA GLY A 310 3.00 5.44 13.77
C GLY A 310 3.07 4.90 12.33
N PRO A 311 1.92 4.82 11.65
CA PRO A 311 1.85 4.25 10.32
C PRO A 311 2.42 5.18 9.25
N VAL A 312 2.70 4.59 8.09
CA VAL A 312 3.12 5.30 6.87
C VAL A 312 2.29 4.81 5.68
N LEU A 313 1.93 5.72 4.76
CA LEU A 313 1.32 5.38 3.48
C LEU A 313 2.27 5.71 2.32
N VAL A 314 2.74 4.71 1.58
CA VAL A 314 3.63 4.90 0.43
C VAL A 314 2.88 4.54 -0.85
N GLU A 315 2.81 5.47 -1.81
CA GLU A 315 2.29 5.23 -3.15
C GLU A 315 3.44 4.96 -4.12
N LEU A 316 3.45 3.78 -4.73
CA LEU A 316 4.39 3.38 -5.76
C LEU A 316 3.70 3.48 -7.12
N HIS A 317 4.12 4.45 -7.94
CA HIS A 317 3.63 4.63 -9.30
C HIS A 317 4.29 3.62 -10.24
N THR A 318 3.51 2.71 -10.79
CA THR A 318 4.01 1.60 -11.60
C THR A 318 3.02 1.26 -12.70
N TYR A 319 3.20 0.13 -13.39
CA TYR A 319 2.29 -0.31 -14.42
C TYR A 319 2.21 -1.83 -14.54
N ARG A 320 1.00 -2.32 -14.77
CA ARG A 320 0.72 -3.74 -15.02
C ARG A 320 0.73 -3.96 -16.52
N MET A 321 1.86 -4.43 -17.05
CA MET A 321 2.04 -4.62 -18.50
C MET A 321 1.12 -5.73 -19.05
N GLU A 322 0.85 -6.76 -18.26
CA GLU A 322 -0.06 -7.84 -18.63
C GLU A 322 -1.54 -7.50 -18.33
N ALA A 323 -2.46 -8.34 -18.80
CA ALA A 323 -3.88 -8.24 -18.49
C ALA A 323 -4.16 -8.33 -16.97
N HIS A 324 -5.39 -7.99 -16.54
CA HIS A 324 -5.74 -8.05 -15.12
C HIS A 324 -5.50 -9.44 -14.51
N THR A 325 -5.96 -10.47 -15.23
CA THR A 325 -5.70 -11.89 -15.02
C THR A 325 -5.73 -12.60 -16.38
N ASN A 326 -5.45 -13.90 -16.40
CA ASN A 326 -5.66 -14.75 -17.59
C ASN A 326 -7.12 -14.84 -18.07
N ALA A 327 -8.11 -14.33 -17.32
CA ALA A 327 -9.52 -14.28 -17.71
C ALA A 327 -9.96 -12.91 -18.25
N ASP A 328 -9.03 -11.96 -18.37
CA ASP A 328 -9.29 -10.59 -18.81
C ASP A 328 -8.74 -10.32 -20.22
N ASP A 329 -9.36 -9.36 -20.92
CA ASP A 329 -8.88 -8.84 -22.21
C ASP A 329 -8.63 -7.34 -22.11
N ALA A 330 -7.36 -7.00 -21.89
CA ALA A 330 -6.90 -5.64 -21.73
C ALA A 330 -7.06 -4.76 -22.98
N THR A 331 -7.11 -5.36 -24.18
CA THR A 331 -7.20 -4.61 -25.44
C THR A 331 -8.51 -3.85 -25.58
N ARG A 332 -9.51 -4.18 -24.74
CA ARG A 332 -10.82 -3.54 -24.70
C ARG A 332 -10.82 -2.17 -24.02
N TYR A 333 -9.80 -1.87 -23.23
CA TYR A 333 -9.79 -0.65 -22.40
C TYR A 333 -8.42 0.03 -22.28
N ARG A 334 -7.34 -0.57 -22.82
CA ARG A 334 -5.98 0.03 -22.90
C ARG A 334 -5.47 -0.02 -24.33
N THR A 335 -4.66 0.97 -24.71
CA THR A 335 -4.01 1.00 -26.02
C THR A 335 -2.66 0.28 -25.97
N ALA A 336 -2.21 -0.23 -27.12
CA ALA A 336 -0.87 -0.81 -27.23
C ALA A 336 0.24 0.23 -26.98
N ASP A 337 0.02 1.47 -27.45
CA ASP A 337 0.96 2.58 -27.25
C ASP A 337 1.18 2.91 -25.77
N GLU A 338 0.13 2.87 -24.96
CA GLU A 338 0.23 3.05 -23.50
C GLU A 338 1.11 1.97 -22.87
N VAL A 339 0.90 0.71 -23.25
CA VAL A 339 1.68 -0.42 -22.72
C VAL A 339 3.15 -0.32 -23.16
N GLU A 340 3.40 0.10 -24.41
CA GLU A 340 4.76 0.25 -24.94
C GLU A 340 5.52 1.40 -24.27
N GLU A 341 4.87 2.53 -23.95
CA GLU A 341 5.48 3.61 -23.18
C GLU A 341 6.02 3.10 -21.83
N TRP A 342 5.26 2.22 -21.17
CA TRP A 342 5.66 1.62 -19.91
C TRP A 342 6.70 0.51 -20.09
N SER A 343 6.79 -0.15 -21.24
CA SER A 343 7.81 -1.17 -21.52
C SER A 343 9.21 -0.57 -21.49
N HIS A 344 9.37 0.68 -21.92
CA HIS A 344 10.61 1.45 -21.80
C HIS A 344 10.98 1.83 -20.37
N ARG A 345 10.04 1.69 -19.41
CA ARG A 345 10.24 1.93 -17.97
C ARG A 345 10.32 0.63 -17.17
N ASP A 346 10.64 -0.50 -17.80
CA ASP A 346 10.71 -1.80 -17.11
C ASP A 346 11.74 -1.75 -15.96
N PRO A 347 11.32 -2.04 -14.70
CA PRO A 347 12.19 -1.91 -13.54
C PRO A 347 13.42 -2.82 -13.59
N VAL A 348 13.32 -3.99 -14.23
CA VAL A 348 14.43 -4.94 -14.37
C VAL A 348 15.49 -4.36 -15.31
N VAL A 349 15.06 -3.82 -16.46
CA VAL A 349 15.96 -3.24 -17.47
C VAL A 349 16.63 -1.99 -16.93
N ARG A 350 15.86 -1.13 -16.27
CA ARG A 350 16.35 0.12 -15.68
C ARG A 350 17.43 -0.15 -14.62
N LEU A 351 17.20 -1.09 -13.71
CA LEU A 351 18.19 -1.42 -12.67
C LEU A 351 19.41 -2.16 -13.24
N GLU A 352 19.22 -2.98 -14.27
CA GLU A 352 20.34 -3.61 -15.00
C GLU A 352 21.27 -2.55 -15.60
N ALA A 353 20.70 -1.55 -16.29
CA ALA A 353 21.48 -0.47 -16.89
C ALA A 353 22.28 0.31 -15.84
N TYR A 354 21.65 0.65 -14.70
CA TYR A 354 22.32 1.28 -13.57
C TYR A 354 23.50 0.43 -13.06
N LEU A 355 23.26 -0.84 -12.72
CA LEU A 355 24.27 -1.72 -12.13
C LEU A 355 25.44 -2.00 -13.08
N ARG A 356 25.17 -2.10 -14.39
CA ARG A 356 26.23 -2.16 -15.41
C ARG A 356 27.04 -0.86 -15.44
N GLY A 357 26.36 0.29 -15.43
CA GLY A 357 27.00 1.61 -15.43
C GLY A 357 27.94 1.85 -14.24
N VAL A 358 27.62 1.27 -13.07
CA VAL A 358 28.49 1.31 -11.88
C VAL A 358 29.45 0.12 -11.75
N ASN A 359 29.57 -0.73 -12.79
CA ASN A 359 30.43 -1.92 -12.81
C ASN A 359 30.14 -2.94 -11.70
N ARG A 360 28.87 -3.09 -11.32
CA ARG A 360 28.39 -4.02 -10.29
C ARG A 360 27.64 -5.22 -10.86
N LEU A 361 27.47 -5.27 -12.19
CA LEU A 361 26.78 -6.35 -12.89
C LEU A 361 27.43 -6.62 -14.26
N ASP A 362 27.67 -7.89 -14.54
CA ASP A 362 28.19 -8.39 -15.81
C ASP A 362 27.29 -9.51 -16.39
N ASP A 363 27.59 -9.93 -17.63
CA ASP A 363 26.79 -10.92 -18.34
C ASP A 363 26.79 -12.29 -17.63
N ALA A 364 27.93 -12.69 -17.06
CA ALA A 364 28.07 -13.96 -16.35
C ALA A 364 27.17 -14.00 -15.09
N THR A 365 27.09 -12.89 -14.34
CA THR A 365 26.21 -12.76 -13.18
C THR A 365 24.75 -12.83 -13.58
N ILE A 366 24.36 -12.17 -14.68
CA ILE A 366 22.99 -12.19 -15.20
C ILE A 366 22.58 -13.59 -15.65
N GLU A 367 23.46 -14.30 -16.36
CA GLU A 367 23.22 -15.68 -16.76
C GLU A 367 23.05 -16.59 -15.54
N GLY A 368 23.88 -16.41 -14.50
CA GLY A 368 23.77 -17.15 -13.24
C GLY A 368 22.44 -16.93 -12.52
N PHE A 369 21.82 -15.74 -12.62
CA PHE A 369 20.50 -15.48 -12.04
C PHE A 369 19.33 -16.04 -12.87
N ARG A 370 19.57 -16.32 -14.17
CA ARG A 370 18.55 -16.80 -15.11
C ARG A 370 18.54 -18.32 -15.24
N ALA A 371 19.65 -18.98 -14.91
CA ALA A 371 19.77 -20.43 -14.81
C ALA A 371 18.92 -20.96 -13.65
#